data_AF-A0A846TNE3-F1
#
_entry.id   AF-A0A846TNE3-F1
#
_cell.length_a   1.000
_cell.length_b   1.000
_cell.length_c   1.000
_cell.angle_alpha   90.00
_cell.angle_beta   90.00
_cell.angle_gamma   90.00
#
_symmetry.space_group_name_H-M   'P 1'
#
loop_
_entity.id
_entity.type
_entity.pdbx_description
1 polymer ?
#
loop_
_entity_poly.entity_id
_entity_poly.type
_entity_poly.pdbx_seq_one_letter_code
_entity_poly.pdbx_strand_id
1 'polypeptide(L)'
;MKNLQIEKIVDEILIQSGSSVKVELEDFFPGDRFAGGKYNFGSHTITLYIEEIKAQCLQVFSSTEQFEDYFAIVFAHEIGHAEDCELAELIQKMEEAGNDGLQKGIALQIERNAWDYARVLIPQELHPFMDKIISHSLEPYYEALEVSA
;
A
#
# COMPACT_ATOMS: atom_id res chain seq x y z
N MET A 1 2.96 -17.13 -18.94
CA MET A 1 3.15 -15.83 -19.61
C MET A 1 3.06 -14.79 -18.51
N LYS A 2 4.16 -14.13 -18.18
CA LYS A 2 4.12 -12.98 -17.27
C LYS A 2 3.12 -11.97 -17.84
N ASN A 3 2.27 -11.43 -16.97
CA ASN A 3 1.06 -10.73 -17.35
C ASN A 3 1.46 -9.34 -17.88
N LEU A 4 1.66 -9.21 -19.20
CA LEU A 4 2.13 -7.99 -19.89
C LEU A 4 1.40 -6.71 -19.47
N GLN A 5 0.14 -6.86 -19.08
CA GLN A 5 -0.70 -5.77 -18.59
C GLN A 5 -0.28 -5.28 -17.18
N ILE A 6 0.11 -6.19 -16.28
CA ILE A 6 0.63 -5.85 -14.96
C ILE A 6 1.96 -5.10 -15.09
N GLU A 7 2.86 -5.61 -15.93
CA GLU A 7 4.16 -4.96 -16.19
C GLU A 7 3.96 -3.55 -16.73
N LYS A 8 2.99 -3.36 -17.63
CA LYS A 8 2.63 -2.04 -18.16
C LYS A 8 2.12 -1.09 -17.07
N ILE A 9 1.24 -1.54 -16.17
CA ILE A 9 0.73 -0.72 -15.06
C ILE A 9 1.89 -0.29 -14.15
N VAL A 10 2.80 -1.22 -13.84
CA VAL A 10 3.99 -0.92 -13.03
C VAL A 10 4.83 0.15 -13.69
N ASP A 11 5.15 0.01 -14.97
CA ASP A 11 5.97 0.96 -15.71
C ASP A 11 5.31 2.36 -15.77
N GLU A 12 4.01 2.43 -16.02
CA GLU A 12 3.26 3.70 -16.08
C GLU A 12 3.29 4.45 -14.73
N ILE A 13 3.04 3.74 -13.63
CA ILE A 13 3.06 4.34 -12.28
C ILE A 13 4.48 4.73 -11.86
N LEU A 14 5.51 3.94 -12.19
CA LEU A 14 6.91 4.30 -11.95
C LEU A 14 7.31 5.58 -12.70
N ILE A 15 6.97 5.66 -13.98
CA ILE A 15 7.24 6.86 -14.80
C ILE A 15 6.52 8.08 -14.22
N GLN A 16 5.24 7.93 -13.84
CA GLN A 16 4.44 9.04 -13.33
C GLN A 16 4.93 9.52 -11.96
N SER A 17 5.31 8.60 -11.08
CA SER A 17 5.83 8.93 -9.74
C SER A 17 7.25 9.48 -9.77
N GLY A 18 8.04 9.14 -10.79
CA GLY A 18 9.47 9.46 -10.84
C GLY A 18 10.31 8.67 -9.83
N SER A 19 9.73 7.65 -9.19
CA SER A 19 10.38 6.83 -8.18
C SER A 19 11.52 5.99 -8.77
N SER A 20 12.61 5.86 -8.02
CA SER A 20 13.71 4.95 -8.36
C SER A 20 13.61 3.57 -7.68
N VAL A 21 12.49 3.30 -7.01
CA VAL A 21 12.31 2.08 -6.22
C VAL A 21 12.38 0.84 -7.09
N LYS A 22 13.00 -0.22 -6.57
CA LYS A 22 13.00 -1.51 -7.25
C LYS A 22 11.64 -2.17 -7.08
N VAL A 23 11.06 -2.73 -8.14
CA VAL A 23 9.79 -3.47 -8.07
C VAL A 23 10.01 -4.94 -8.37
N GLU A 24 9.46 -5.80 -7.51
CA GLU A 24 9.44 -7.24 -7.65
C GLU A 24 7.99 -7.74 -7.65
N LEU A 25 7.68 -8.68 -8.54
CA LEU A 25 6.37 -9.30 -8.64
C LEU A 25 6.49 -10.76 -8.21
N GLU A 26 5.70 -11.14 -7.21
CA GLU A 26 5.58 -12.50 -6.71
C GLU A 26 4.12 -12.94 -6.73
N ASP A 27 3.87 -14.24 -6.67
CA ASP A 27 2.49 -14.75 -6.67
C ASP A 27 1.84 -14.57 -5.29
N PHE A 28 2.55 -14.92 -4.21
CA PHE A 28 2.01 -15.00 -2.85
C PHE A 28 2.97 -14.42 -1.81
N PHE A 29 2.42 -13.87 -0.72
CA PHE A 29 3.23 -13.39 0.40
C PHE A 29 3.89 -14.58 1.14
N PRO A 30 5.17 -14.49 1.50
CA PRO A 30 5.81 -15.53 2.31
C PRO A 30 5.30 -15.48 3.76
N GLY A 31 4.28 -16.29 4.08
CA GLY A 31 3.75 -16.48 5.43
C GLY A 31 2.22 -16.45 5.48
N ASP A 32 1.66 -16.23 6.67
CA ASP A 32 0.20 -16.25 6.91
C ASP A 32 -0.43 -14.84 6.88
N ARG A 33 0.26 -13.84 6.30
CA ARG A 33 -0.25 -12.47 6.21
C ARG A 33 -0.89 -12.20 4.87
N PHE A 34 -2.04 -11.54 4.92
CA PHE A 34 -2.81 -11.13 3.75
C PHE A 34 -2.40 -9.71 3.31
N ALA A 35 -1.21 -9.59 2.70
CA ALA A 35 -0.64 -8.33 2.25
C ALA A 35 -0.56 -8.27 0.73
N GLY A 36 -1.17 -7.25 0.12
CA GLY A 36 -1.15 -7.05 -1.33
C GLY A 36 0.21 -6.56 -1.84
N GLY A 37 0.87 -5.71 -1.05
CA GLY A 37 2.20 -5.20 -1.32
C GLY A 37 3.04 -5.10 -0.06
N LYS A 38 4.33 -4.89 -0.24
CA LYS A 38 5.25 -4.54 0.84
C LYS A 38 6.41 -3.71 0.31
N TYR A 39 6.56 -2.51 0.86
CA TYR A 39 7.79 -1.75 0.76
C TYR A 39 8.82 -2.18 1.83
N ASN A 40 10.06 -2.38 1.39
CA ASN A 40 11.22 -2.60 2.25
C ASN A 40 12.11 -1.35 2.24
N PHE A 41 12.10 -0.62 3.35
CA PHE A 41 12.89 0.59 3.54
C PHE A 41 14.40 0.37 3.35
N GLY A 42 14.95 -0.75 3.83
CA GLY A 42 16.40 -0.98 3.82
C GLY A 42 16.98 -1.30 2.44
N SER A 43 16.22 -1.98 1.58
CA SER A 43 16.64 -2.30 0.22
C SER A 43 16.07 -1.36 -0.84
N HIS A 44 15.16 -0.45 -0.45
CA HIS A 44 14.36 0.37 -1.35
C HIS A 44 13.69 -0.48 -2.45
N THR A 45 12.94 -1.50 -2.01
CA THR A 45 12.25 -2.46 -2.88
C THR A 45 10.78 -2.55 -2.51
N ILE A 46 9.89 -2.51 -3.50
CA ILE A 46 8.49 -2.90 -3.39
C ILE A 46 8.34 -4.31 -3.92
N THR A 47 7.70 -5.18 -3.16
CA THR A 47 7.24 -6.50 -3.61
C THR A 47 5.71 -6.51 -3.67
N LEU A 48 5.14 -6.82 -4.83
CA LEU A 48 3.68 -6.96 -5.03
C LEU A 48 3.32 -8.45 -5.18
N TYR A 49 2.28 -8.87 -4.48
CA TYR A 49 1.84 -10.27 -4.42
C TYR A 49 0.53 -10.43 -5.21
N ILE A 50 0.65 -10.89 -6.46
CA ILE A 50 -0.43 -10.82 -7.47
C ILE A 50 -1.70 -11.54 -7.00
N GLU A 51 -1.57 -12.74 -6.45
CA GLU A 51 -2.74 -13.52 -6.03
C GLU A 51 -3.34 -13.00 -4.72
N GLU A 52 -2.55 -12.38 -3.85
CA GLU A 52 -3.04 -11.69 -2.64
C GLU A 52 -3.87 -10.46 -3.03
N ILE A 53 -3.36 -9.61 -3.93
CA ILE A 53 -4.08 -8.44 -4.45
C ILE A 53 -5.39 -8.87 -5.11
N LYS A 54 -5.37 -9.96 -5.88
CA LYS A 54 -6.56 -10.50 -6.53
C LYS A 54 -7.58 -11.02 -5.52
N ALA A 55 -7.13 -11.70 -4.47
CA ALA A 55 -7.99 -12.17 -3.39
C ALA A 55 -8.58 -10.99 -2.60
N GLN A 56 -7.81 -9.94 -2.35
CA GLN A 56 -8.27 -8.70 -1.71
C GLN A 56 -9.33 -7.99 -2.56
N CYS A 57 -9.11 -7.87 -3.87
CA CYS A 57 -10.10 -7.35 -4.81
C CYS A 57 -11.41 -8.14 -4.72
N LEU A 58 -11.32 -9.48 -4.75
CA LEU A 58 -12.49 -10.35 -4.60
C LEU A 58 -13.18 -10.16 -3.24
N GLN A 59 -12.44 -10.01 -2.15
CA GLN A 59 -13.03 -9.83 -0.82
C GLN A 59 -13.76 -8.48 -0.68
N VAL A 60 -13.18 -7.40 -1.20
CA VAL A 60 -13.74 -6.04 -1.04
C VAL A 60 -14.89 -5.78 -2.02
N PHE A 61 -14.82 -6.33 -3.24
CA PHE A 61 -15.76 -6.03 -4.32
C PHE A 61 -16.61 -7.22 -4.75
N SER A 62 -16.40 -8.41 -4.18
CA SER A 62 -17.06 -9.67 -4.60
C SER A 62 -16.85 -9.98 -6.09
N SER A 63 -15.80 -9.41 -6.70
CA SER A 63 -15.46 -9.54 -8.11
C SER A 63 -13.97 -9.29 -8.34
N THR A 64 -13.44 -9.83 -9.45
CA THR A 64 -12.08 -9.57 -9.94
C THR A 64 -12.08 -8.79 -11.25
N GLU A 65 -13.24 -8.28 -11.70
CA GLU A 65 -13.35 -7.48 -12.93
C GLU A 65 -12.52 -6.19 -12.86
N GLN A 66 -12.40 -5.58 -11.68
CA GLN A 66 -11.57 -4.38 -11.45
C GLN A 66 -10.16 -4.69 -10.94
N PHE A 67 -9.65 -5.91 -11.19
CA PHE A 67 -8.35 -6.33 -10.65
C PHE A 67 -7.20 -5.40 -11.05
N GLU A 68 -7.18 -4.92 -12.29
CA GLU A 68 -6.11 -4.03 -12.79
C GLU A 68 -6.13 -2.68 -12.06
N ASP A 69 -7.31 -2.08 -11.87
CA ASP A 69 -7.46 -0.83 -11.12
C ASP A 69 -7.09 -1.03 -9.63
N TYR A 70 -7.50 -2.17 -9.05
CA TYR A 70 -7.16 -2.52 -7.67
C TYR A 70 -5.64 -2.68 -7.51
N PHE A 71 -4.99 -3.38 -8.45
CA PHE A 71 -3.55 -3.56 -8.48
C PHE A 71 -2.81 -2.21 -8.60
N ALA A 72 -3.26 -1.35 -9.52
CA ALA A 72 -2.70 -0.01 -9.69
C ALA A 72 -2.77 0.80 -8.39
N ILE A 73 -3.89 0.75 -7.67
CA ILE A 73 -4.10 1.47 -6.41
C ILE A 73 -3.21 0.92 -5.30
N VAL A 74 -3.13 -0.41 -5.14
CA VAL A 74 -2.22 -1.02 -4.16
C VAL A 74 -0.78 -0.64 -4.46
N PHE A 75 -0.36 -0.69 -5.73
CA PHE A 75 0.99 -0.32 -6.09
C PHE A 75 1.28 1.17 -5.84
N ALA A 76 0.34 2.06 -6.16
CA ALA A 76 0.49 3.49 -5.87
C ALA A 76 0.64 3.78 -4.37
N HIS A 77 -0.01 3.00 -3.51
CA HIS A 77 0.18 3.05 -2.06
C HIS A 77 1.59 2.63 -1.64
N GLU A 78 2.12 1.53 -2.18
CA GLU A 78 3.49 1.11 -1.90
C GLU A 78 4.53 2.14 -2.38
N ILE A 79 4.27 2.82 -3.51
CA ILE A 79 5.09 3.96 -3.95
C ILE A 79 5.00 5.10 -2.93
N GLY A 80 3.81 5.35 -2.37
CA GLY A 80 3.63 6.32 -1.30
C GLY A 80 4.55 6.07 -0.10
N HIS A 81 4.75 4.81 0.31
CA HIS A 81 5.76 4.48 1.32
C HIS A 81 7.19 4.72 0.83
N ALA A 82 7.49 4.40 -0.42
CA ALA A 82 8.84 4.57 -0.98
C ALA A 82 9.26 6.04 -1.09
N GLU A 83 8.30 6.93 -1.34
CA GLU A 83 8.51 8.36 -1.56
C GLU A 83 8.18 9.24 -0.34
N ASP A 84 7.75 8.65 0.78
CA ASP A 84 7.50 9.39 2.01
C ASP A 84 8.83 9.84 2.64
N CYS A 85 9.12 11.14 2.52
CA CYS A 85 10.31 11.76 3.06
C CYS A 85 10.33 11.83 4.60
N GLU A 86 9.18 11.67 5.25
CA GLU A 86 9.05 11.64 6.71
C GLU A 86 9.19 10.21 7.28
N LEU A 87 9.13 9.17 6.43
CA LEU A 87 9.08 7.78 6.87
C LEU A 87 10.25 7.40 7.79
N ALA A 88 11.46 7.85 7.48
CA ALA A 88 12.64 7.56 8.29
C ALA A 88 12.50 8.14 9.72
N GLU A 89 12.01 9.37 9.83
CA GLU A 89 11.79 10.04 11.11
C GLU A 89 10.61 9.40 11.87
N LEU A 90 9.55 9.01 11.17
CA LEU A 90 8.39 8.32 11.77
C LEU A 90 8.77 6.94 12.31
N ILE A 91 9.56 6.15 11.57
CA ILE A 91 10.08 4.86 12.06
C ILE A 91 10.91 5.07 13.32
N GLN A 92 11.83 6.04 13.32
CA GLN A 92 12.62 6.35 14.51
C GLN A 92 11.74 6.74 15.71
N LYS A 93 10.76 7.63 15.51
CA LYS A 93 9.79 8.02 16.56
C LYS A 93 8.99 6.84 17.09
N MET A 94 8.65 5.87 16.22
CA MET A 94 7.92 4.67 16.61
C MET A 94 8.77 3.74 17.48
N GLU A 95 10.07 3.59 17.17
CA GLU A 95 11.02 2.83 17.99
C GLU A 95 11.28 3.48 19.35
N GLU A 96 11.32 4.82 19.39
CA GLU A 96 11.52 5.61 20.60
C GLU A 96 10.23 5.80 21.43
N ALA A 97 9.07 5.48 20.87
CA ALA A 97 7.78 5.67 21.53
C ALA A 97 7.67 4.80 22.79
N GLY A 98 7.53 5.46 23.94
CA GLY A 98 7.46 4.79 25.24
C GLY A 98 6.11 4.13 25.57
N ASN A 99 5.13 4.14 24.66
CA ASN A 99 3.85 3.46 24.85
C ASN A 99 3.21 3.04 23.52
N ASP A 100 2.34 2.03 23.61
CA ASP A 100 1.63 1.38 22.50
C ASP A 100 0.71 2.33 21.73
N GLY A 101 0.03 3.27 22.41
CA GLY A 101 -0.87 4.23 21.75
C GLY A 101 -0.13 5.17 20.79
N LEU A 102 1.04 5.66 21.18
CA LEU A 102 1.90 6.47 20.30
C LEU A 102 2.42 5.66 19.11
N GLN A 103 2.82 4.41 19.32
CA GLN A 103 3.27 3.53 18.23
C GLN A 103 2.17 3.31 17.20
N LYS A 104 0.94 3.02 17.65
CA LYS A 104 -0.23 2.86 16.78
C LYS A 104 -0.58 4.15 16.04
N GLY A 105 -0.48 5.30 16.71
CA GLY A 105 -0.73 6.61 16.09
C GLY A 105 0.27 6.92 14.98
N ILE A 106 1.55 6.60 15.20
CA ILE A 106 2.60 6.76 14.19
C ILE A 106 2.40 5.78 13.03
N ALA A 107 2.04 4.52 13.31
CA ALA A 107 1.73 3.54 12.27
C ALA A 107 0.57 4.02 11.37
N LEU A 108 -0.52 4.52 11.96
CA LEU A 108 -1.61 5.13 11.18
C LEU A 108 -1.14 6.33 10.34
N GLN A 109 -0.24 7.17 10.88
CA GLN A 109 0.29 8.32 10.14
C GLN A 109 1.08 7.87 8.90
N ILE A 110 1.93 6.84 9.03
CA ILE A 110 2.70 6.27 7.93
C ILE A 110 1.77 5.79 6.80
N GLU A 111 0.70 5.08 7.14
CA GLU A 111 -0.28 4.60 6.15
C GLU A 111 -1.01 5.76 5.46
N ARG A 112 -1.39 6.78 6.22
CA ARG A 112 -2.09 7.96 5.67
C ARG A 112 -1.20 8.74 4.72
N ASN A 113 0.08 8.93 5.05
CA ASN A 113 1.06 9.56 4.15
C ASN A 113 1.14 8.80 2.82
N ALA A 114 1.23 7.47 2.88
CA ALA A 114 1.28 6.63 1.69
C ALA A 114 0.01 6.74 0.83
N TRP A 115 -1.18 6.74 1.45
CA TRP A 115 -2.44 6.92 0.74
C TRP A 115 -2.62 8.33 0.15
N ASP A 116 -2.16 9.36 0.85
CA ASP A 116 -2.20 10.73 0.37
C ASP A 116 -1.32 10.90 -0.88
N TYR A 117 -0.13 10.26 -0.90
CA TYR A 117 0.71 10.22 -2.10
C TYR A 117 0.06 9.43 -3.24
N ALA A 118 -0.46 8.24 -2.95
CA ALA A 118 -1.13 7.39 -3.94
C ALA A 118 -2.25 8.13 -4.68
N ARG A 119 -3.00 8.99 -3.97
CA ARG A 119 -4.10 9.77 -4.54
C ARG A 119 -3.66 10.74 -5.63
N VAL A 120 -2.41 11.20 -5.58
CA VAL A 120 -1.80 12.06 -6.62
C VAL A 120 -1.49 11.26 -7.89
N LEU A 121 -1.17 9.98 -7.75
CA LEU A 121 -0.85 9.10 -8.88
C LEU A 121 -2.11 8.57 -9.58
N ILE A 122 -3.16 8.27 -8.82
CA ILE A 122 -4.35 7.62 -9.34
C ILE A 122 -5.30 8.65 -10.00
N PRO A 123 -5.81 8.38 -11.23
CA PRO A 123 -6.78 9.24 -11.90
C PRO A 123 -8.03 9.51 -11.05
N GLN A 124 -8.58 10.72 -11.14
CA GLN A 124 -9.70 11.17 -10.30
C GLN A 124 -10.96 10.30 -10.47
N GLU A 125 -11.18 9.74 -11.65
CA GLU A 125 -12.28 8.82 -11.93
C GLU A 125 -12.24 7.53 -11.09
N LEU A 126 -11.05 7.11 -10.63
CA LEU A 126 -10.85 5.95 -9.78
C LEU A 126 -10.90 6.31 -8.28
N HIS A 127 -10.96 7.59 -7.90
CA HIS A 127 -10.96 7.98 -6.48
C HIS A 127 -12.11 7.38 -5.67
N PRO A 128 -13.36 7.29 -6.16
CA PRO A 128 -14.42 6.61 -5.41
C PRO A 128 -14.12 5.12 -5.14
N PHE A 129 -13.44 4.46 -6.07
CA PHE A 129 -13.01 3.07 -5.93
C PHE A 129 -11.84 2.96 -4.94
N MET A 130 -10.87 3.87 -5.05
CA MET A 130 -9.74 4.02 -4.11
C MET A 130 -10.19 4.30 -2.67
N ASP A 131 -11.18 5.18 -2.48
CA ASP A 131 -11.68 5.56 -1.15
C ASP A 131 -12.24 4.35 -0.38
N LYS A 132 -12.88 3.42 -1.10
CA LYS A 132 -13.34 2.16 -0.51
C LYS A 132 -12.18 1.24 -0.13
N ILE A 133 -11.11 1.21 -0.93
CA ILE A 133 -9.90 0.44 -0.58
C ILE A 133 -9.23 1.05 0.66
N ILE A 134 -9.07 2.37 0.69
CA ILE A 134 -8.51 3.10 1.84
C ILE A 134 -9.31 2.81 3.11
N SER A 135 -10.65 2.84 3.05
CA SER A 135 -11.46 2.61 4.23
C SER A 135 -11.22 1.22 4.83
N HIS A 136 -11.13 0.18 4.00
CA HIS A 136 -10.84 -1.18 4.46
C HIS A 136 -9.38 -1.34 4.93
N SER A 137 -8.43 -0.67 4.29
CA SER A 137 -7.01 -0.69 4.66
C SER A 137 -6.75 -0.02 6.02
N LEU A 138 -7.41 1.11 6.31
CA LEU A 138 -7.20 1.87 7.54
C LEU A 138 -8.06 1.42 8.73
N GLU A 139 -9.13 0.66 8.51
CA GLU A 139 -10.03 0.17 9.57
C GLU A 139 -9.30 -0.51 10.73
N PRO A 140 -8.36 -1.46 10.52
CA PRO A 140 -7.62 -2.10 11.61
C PRO A 140 -6.78 -1.12 12.45
N TYR A 141 -6.30 -0.04 11.84
CA TYR A 141 -5.51 0.98 12.55
C TYR A 141 -6.39 1.85 13.44
N TYR A 142 -7.59 2.20 12.98
CA TYR A 142 -8.56 2.92 13.81
C TYR A 142 -9.04 2.04 14.97
N GLU A 143 -9.39 0.78 14.72
CA GLU A 143 -9.77 -0.17 15.77
C GLU A 143 -8.66 -0.34 16.81
N ALA A 144 -7.40 -0.46 16.36
CA ALA A 144 -6.26 -0.61 17.27
C ALA A 144 -6.08 0.60 18.20
N LEU A 145 -6.42 1.81 17.74
CA LEU A 145 -6.38 3.05 18.53
C LEU A 145 -7.56 3.15 19.51
N GLU A 146 -8.76 2.74 19.11
CA GLU A 146 -9.94 2.73 19.99
C GLU A 146 -9.77 1.77 21.17
N VAL A 147 -9.13 0.62 20.95
CA VAL A 147 -8.84 -0.37 22.00
C VAL A 147 -7.76 0.12 23.00
N SER A 148 -6.95 1.10 22.60
CA SER A 148 -5.87 1.66 23.41
C SER A 148 -6.24 2.95 24.16
N ALA A 149 -7.45 3.49 23.96
CA ALA A 149 -7.97 4.70 24.59
C ALA A 149 -8.64 4.40 25.95
#